data_AF-A0A535V8Y3-F1
#
_entry.id   AF-A0A535V8Y3-F1
#
_cell.length_a   1.000
_cell.length_b   1.000
_cell.length_c   1.000
_cell.angle_alpha   90.00
_cell.angle_beta   90.00
_cell.angle_gamma   90.00
#
_symmetry.space_group_name_H-M   'P 1'
#
loop_
_entity.id
_entity.type
_entity.pdbx_description
1 polymer ?
#
loop_
_entity_poly.entity_id
_entity_poly.type
_entity_poly.pdbx_seq_one_letter_code
_entity_poly.pdbx_strand_id
1 'polypeptide(L)'
;MKRRNPFGPPPVWLAWGMALFSVLLLLGLPALYTSQRQSGWLGLIGVILFFLAYLVLGVGENVVAAIAFSGPPQPAPTGPITPPPAVIIGFLAGAIMLLIGSILLALGILRAHVFPRWTAWALIASAILLVVAFFAPGAPAGAIPAIVSAVSTLLSAAALVWIGYMLARPASAISAQLEEAQRG
;
A
#
# COMPACT_ATOMS: atom_id res chain seq x y z
N MET A 1 18.76 -28.80 20.62
CA MET A 1 19.08 -28.27 19.27
C MET A 1 18.34 -26.95 19.06
N LYS A 2 19.05 -25.83 18.97
CA LYS A 2 18.47 -24.48 18.81
C LYS A 2 18.18 -24.27 17.32
N ARG A 3 16.92 -24.37 16.89
CA ARG A 3 16.55 -24.05 15.49
C ARG A 3 16.88 -22.57 15.27
N ARG A 4 17.90 -22.27 14.45
CA ARG A 4 18.11 -20.91 13.96
C ARG A 4 16.92 -20.60 13.08
N ASN A 5 16.12 -19.60 13.44
CA ASN A 5 15.12 -19.07 12.53
C ASN A 5 15.89 -18.57 11.29
N PRO A 6 15.59 -19.09 10.08
CA PRO A 6 16.31 -18.70 8.87
C PRO A 6 16.01 -17.24 8.47
N PHE A 7 14.96 -16.66 9.04
CA PHE A 7 14.56 -15.27 8.83
C PHE A 7 15.08 -14.42 9.98
N GLY A 8 16.28 -13.87 9.79
CA GLY A 8 16.78 -12.76 10.61
C GLY A 8 15.91 -11.51 10.45
N PRO A 9 16.13 -10.46 11.28
CA PRO A 9 15.46 -9.19 11.07
C PRO A 9 15.70 -8.70 9.64
N PRO A 10 14.69 -8.06 9.01
CA PRO A 10 14.84 -7.56 7.65
C PRO A 10 16.02 -6.58 7.58
N PRO A 11 16.76 -6.54 6.46
CA PRO A 11 17.87 -5.62 6.31
C PRO A 11 17.40 -4.17 6.45
N VAL A 12 18.15 -3.33 7.18
CA VAL A 12 17.80 -1.92 7.42
C VAL A 12 17.60 -1.14 6.10
N TRP A 13 18.40 -1.45 5.08
CA TRP A 13 18.27 -0.83 3.76
C TRP A 13 16.92 -1.14 3.08
N LEU A 14 16.33 -2.31 3.35
CA LEU A 14 15.02 -2.67 2.81
C LEU A 14 13.92 -1.80 3.45
N ALA A 15 14.00 -1.56 4.77
CA ALA A 15 13.06 -0.70 5.48
C ALA A 15 13.11 0.74 4.94
N TRP A 16 14.31 1.29 4.72
CA TRP A 16 14.46 2.61 4.09
C TRP A 16 13.91 2.65 2.66
N GLY A 17 14.16 1.61 1.87
CA GLY A 17 13.60 1.49 0.51
C GLY A 17 12.07 1.51 0.51
N MET A 18 11.44 0.79 1.43
CA MET A 18 9.97 0.75 1.57
C MET A 18 9.39 2.08 2.08
N ALA A 19 10.08 2.75 3.00
CA ALA A 19 9.70 4.09 3.46
C ALA A 19 9.75 5.10 2.30
N LEU A 20 10.84 5.10 1.53
CA LEU A 20 10.98 5.98 0.36
C LEU A 20 9.90 5.70 -0.70
N PHE A 21 9.65 4.42 -1.01
CA PHE A 21 8.57 4.02 -1.91
C PHE A 21 7.21 4.55 -1.45
N SER A 22 6.92 4.43 -0.14
CA SER A 22 5.68 4.94 0.45
C SER A 22 5.55 6.46 0.30
N VAL A 23 6.65 7.21 0.49
CA VAL A 23 6.67 8.66 0.27
C VAL A 23 6.42 9.01 -1.20
N LEU A 24 7.05 8.32 -2.14
CA LEU A 24 6.80 8.53 -3.58
C LEU A 24 5.33 8.26 -3.94
N LEU A 25 4.75 7.21 -3.37
CA LEU A 25 3.34 6.85 -3.54
C LEU A 25 2.43 7.96 -2.99
N LEU A 26 2.73 8.49 -1.80
CA LEU A 26 2.04 9.63 -1.19
C LEU A 26 2.09 10.88 -2.07
N LEU A 27 3.21 11.13 -2.76
CA LEU A 27 3.34 12.23 -3.72
C LEU A 27 2.55 12.01 -5.02
N GLY A 28 2.28 10.76 -5.40
CA GLY A 28 1.47 10.42 -6.57
C GLY A 28 -0.04 10.54 -6.36
N LEU A 29 -0.52 10.45 -5.12
CA LEU A 29 -1.96 10.52 -4.78
C LEU A 29 -2.63 11.85 -5.17
N PRO A 30 -2.02 13.03 -4.98
CA PRO A 30 -2.57 14.29 -5.49
C PRO A 30 -2.78 14.30 -7.00
N ALA A 31 -1.83 13.76 -7.77
CA ALA A 31 -1.96 13.65 -9.23
C ALA A 31 -3.14 12.76 -9.61
N LEU A 32 -3.31 11.64 -8.91
CA LEU A 32 -4.47 10.76 -9.05
C LEU A 32 -5.78 11.51 -8.80
N TYR A 33 -5.86 12.32 -7.74
CA TYR A 33 -7.07 13.11 -7.46
C TYR A 33 -7.42 14.07 -8.59
N THR A 34 -6.44 14.76 -9.18
CA THR A 34 -6.70 15.68 -10.30
C THR A 34 -7.30 14.97 -11.53
N SER A 35 -6.88 13.73 -11.79
CA SER A 35 -7.42 12.91 -12.89
C SER A 35 -8.85 12.39 -12.62
N GLN A 36 -9.24 12.28 -11.35
CA GLN A 36 -10.52 11.71 -10.92
C GLN A 36 -11.52 12.77 -10.48
N ARG A 37 -11.43 14.00 -11.02
CA ARG A 37 -12.30 15.11 -10.60
C ARG A 37 -13.80 14.80 -10.74
N GLN A 38 -14.16 13.90 -11.67
CA GLN A 38 -15.54 13.42 -11.88
C GLN A 38 -16.04 12.43 -10.80
N SER A 39 -15.14 11.87 -9.99
CA SER A 39 -15.49 10.96 -8.88
C SER A 39 -16.21 11.68 -7.73
N GLY A 40 -16.10 13.01 -7.69
CA GLY A 40 -16.71 13.86 -6.66
C GLY A 40 -16.07 13.65 -5.29
N TRP A 41 -16.86 13.88 -4.25
CA TRP A 41 -16.40 13.85 -2.85
C TRP A 41 -16.03 12.44 -2.39
N LEU A 42 -16.65 11.39 -2.96
CA LEU A 42 -16.36 10.00 -2.57
C LEU A 42 -14.92 9.61 -2.90
N GLY A 43 -14.46 9.95 -4.11
CA GLY A 43 -13.07 9.73 -4.52
C GLY A 43 -12.08 10.53 -3.70
N LEU A 44 -12.40 11.78 -3.36
CA LEU A 44 -11.56 12.61 -2.48
C LEU A 44 -11.37 11.98 -1.10
N ILE A 45 -12.47 11.55 -0.48
CA ILE A 45 -12.44 10.90 0.85
C ILE A 45 -11.61 9.61 0.76
N GLY A 46 -11.81 8.80 -0.28
CA GLY A 46 -11.02 7.58 -0.51
C GLY A 46 -9.52 7.87 -0.64
N VAL A 47 -9.13 8.87 -1.43
CA VAL A 47 -7.75 9.32 -1.58
C VAL A 47 -7.15 9.77 -0.25
N ILE A 48 -7.87 10.59 0.52
CA ILE A 48 -7.37 11.10 1.81
C ILE A 48 -7.21 9.96 2.82
N LEU A 49 -8.19 9.06 2.94
CA LEU A 49 -8.09 7.92 3.85
C LEU A 49 -6.95 6.98 3.45
N PHE A 50 -6.82 6.70 2.15
CA PHE A 50 -5.74 5.85 1.65
C PHE A 50 -4.36 6.48 1.89
N PHE A 51 -4.25 7.81 1.69
CA PHE A 51 -3.05 8.58 2.00
C PHE A 51 -2.69 8.48 3.49
N LEU A 52 -3.64 8.77 4.38
CA LEU A 52 -3.41 8.72 5.83
C LEU A 52 -3.03 7.30 6.28
N ALA A 53 -3.68 6.29 5.74
CA ALA A 53 -3.37 4.91 6.04
C ALA A 53 -1.95 4.52 5.61
N TYR A 54 -1.53 4.86 4.39
CA TYR A 54 -0.16 4.62 3.91
C TYR A 54 0.89 5.46 4.65
N LEU A 55 0.52 6.64 5.14
CA LEU A 55 1.41 7.44 5.97
C LEU A 55 1.67 6.75 7.31
N VAL A 56 0.61 6.25 7.97
CA VAL A 56 0.74 5.58 9.27
C VAL A 56 1.42 4.21 9.13
N LEU A 57 0.88 3.34 8.27
CA LEU A 57 1.37 1.96 8.12
C LEU A 57 2.62 1.89 7.24
N GLY A 58 2.60 2.54 6.08
CA GLY A 58 3.71 2.48 5.13
C GLY A 58 4.93 3.29 5.59
N VAL A 59 4.75 4.57 5.91
CA VAL A 59 5.90 5.40 6.33
C VAL A 59 6.24 5.16 7.81
N GLY A 60 5.24 5.26 8.69
CA GLY A 60 5.46 5.16 10.14
C GLY A 60 6.14 3.86 10.55
N GLU A 61 5.62 2.70 10.13
CA GLU A 61 6.20 1.41 10.52
C GLU A 61 7.59 1.20 9.95
N ASN A 62 7.81 1.53 8.67
CA ASN A 62 9.10 1.32 8.03
C ASN A 62 10.19 2.26 8.61
N VAL A 63 9.83 3.50 8.96
CA VAL A 63 10.76 4.43 9.63
C VAL A 63 11.07 3.94 11.06
N VAL A 64 10.06 3.53 11.82
CA VAL A 64 10.26 2.98 13.17
C VAL A 64 11.14 1.73 13.11
N ALA A 65 10.87 0.82 12.18
CA ALA A 65 11.68 -0.38 11.97
C ALA A 65 13.12 -0.02 11.58
N ALA A 66 13.30 0.90 10.62
CA ALA A 66 14.63 1.32 10.20
C ALA A 66 15.45 1.90 11.35
N ILE A 67 14.84 2.74 12.20
CA ILE A 67 15.50 3.32 13.38
C ILE A 67 15.78 2.23 14.42
N ALA A 68 14.78 1.42 14.78
CA ALA A 68 14.89 0.39 15.82
C ALA A 68 15.95 -0.68 15.48
N PHE A 69 16.10 -1.01 14.20
CA PHE A 69 17.06 -2.04 13.73
C PHE A 69 18.39 -1.47 13.21
N SER A 70 18.59 -0.14 13.22
CA SER A 70 19.85 0.48 12.78
C SER A 70 21.02 0.34 13.76
N GLY A 71 20.74 0.00 15.01
CA GLY A 71 21.75 -0.14 16.07
C GLY A 71 22.54 -1.46 16.02
N PRO A 72 23.57 -1.60 16.88
CA PRO A 72 24.29 -2.87 17.03
C PRO A 72 23.32 -4.00 17.43
N PRO A 73 23.61 -5.26 17.06
CA PRO A 73 22.73 -6.39 17.34
C PRO A 73 22.38 -6.46 18.83
N GLN A 74 21.10 -6.20 19.14
CA GLN A 74 20.59 -6.34 20.50
C GLN A 74 20.46 -7.84 20.83
N PRO A 75 20.79 -8.27 22.07
CA PRO A 75 20.54 -9.64 22.48
C PRO A 75 19.06 -9.99 22.27
N ALA A 76 18.80 -11.18 21.73
CA ALA A 76 17.42 -11.61 21.50
C ALA A 76 16.63 -11.54 22.82
N PRO A 77 15.46 -10.88 22.84
CA PRO A 77 14.68 -10.77 24.06
C PRO A 77 14.34 -12.17 24.58
N THR A 78 14.59 -12.41 25.86
CA THR A 78 14.39 -13.72 26.53
C THR A 78 12.95 -13.97 26.97
N GLY A 79 11.98 -13.21 26.44
CA GLY A 79 10.57 -13.31 26.80
C GLY A 79 9.64 -13.08 25.60
N PRO A 80 8.32 -13.29 25.78
CA PRO A 80 7.33 -12.97 24.77
C PRO A 80 7.41 -11.49 24.39
N ILE A 81 7.63 -11.21 23.11
CA ILE A 81 7.61 -9.85 22.57
C ILE A 81 6.15 -9.45 22.41
N THR A 82 5.60 -8.79 23.41
CA THR A 82 4.27 -8.18 23.33
C THR A 82 4.42 -6.72 22.91
N PRO A 83 3.90 -6.30 21.74
CA PRO A 83 3.95 -4.91 21.33
C PRO A 83 3.20 -4.02 22.35
N PRO A 84 3.65 -2.78 22.60
CA PRO A 84 2.91 -1.83 23.42
C PRO A 84 1.47 -1.65 22.91
N PRO A 85 0.46 -1.53 23.78
CA PRO A 85 -0.94 -1.38 23.37
C PRO A 85 -1.18 -0.24 22.37
N ALA A 86 -0.45 0.87 22.52
CA ALA A 86 -0.53 2.01 21.59
C ALA A 86 -0.14 1.64 20.16
N VAL A 87 0.85 0.76 19.97
CA VAL A 87 1.28 0.28 18.65
C VAL A 87 0.18 -0.58 18.03
N ILE A 88 -0.44 -1.46 18.83
CA ILE A 88 -1.55 -2.31 18.38
C ILE A 88 -2.75 -1.46 17.94
N ILE A 89 -3.10 -0.44 18.73
CA ILE A 89 -4.20 0.48 18.40
C ILE A 89 -3.89 1.28 17.13
N GLY A 90 -2.67 1.80 17.00
CA GLY A 90 -2.24 2.53 15.80
C GLY A 90 -2.30 1.66 14.54
N PHE A 91 -1.85 0.41 14.65
CA PHE A 91 -1.92 -0.57 13.56
C PHE A 91 -3.37 -0.88 13.15
N LEU A 92 -4.25 -1.13 14.13
CA LEU A 92 -5.67 -1.37 13.90
C LEU A 92 -6.35 -0.17 13.23
N ALA A 93 -6.09 1.04 13.73
CA ALA A 93 -6.63 2.27 13.15
C ALA A 93 -6.14 2.46 11.70
N GLY A 94 -4.85 2.27 11.46
CA GLY A 94 -4.26 2.33 10.11
C GLY A 94 -4.86 1.28 9.17
N ALA A 95 -5.05 0.04 9.63
CA ALA A 95 -5.61 -1.04 8.83
C ALA A 95 -7.08 -0.77 8.45
N ILE A 96 -7.87 -0.25 9.39
CA ILE A 96 -9.27 0.15 9.12
C ILE A 96 -9.30 1.32 8.12
N MET A 97 -8.46 2.34 8.32
CA MET A 97 -8.34 3.45 7.37
C MET A 97 -7.91 2.97 5.98
N LEU A 98 -6.98 2.02 5.90
CA LEU A 98 -6.52 1.45 4.64
C LEU A 98 -7.63 0.70 3.92
N LEU A 99 -8.37 -0.14 4.65
CA LEU A 99 -9.50 -0.89 4.12
C LEU A 99 -10.56 0.06 3.55
N ILE A 100 -11.04 1.00 4.37
CA ILE A 100 -12.08 1.94 3.94
C ILE A 100 -11.55 2.82 2.80
N GLY A 101 -10.34 3.37 2.93
CA GLY A 101 -9.71 4.21 1.92
C GLY A 101 -9.55 3.50 0.58
N SER A 102 -9.07 2.26 0.58
CA SER A 102 -8.90 1.45 -0.64
C SER A 102 -10.22 1.14 -1.34
N ILE A 103 -11.28 0.84 -0.58
CA ILE A 103 -12.60 0.54 -1.12
C ILE A 103 -13.21 1.80 -1.73
N LEU A 104 -13.18 2.93 -1.02
CA LEU A 104 -13.67 4.21 -1.52
C LEU A 104 -12.87 4.69 -2.74
N LEU A 105 -11.55 4.52 -2.73
CA LEU A 105 -10.69 4.81 -3.87
C LEU A 105 -11.03 3.93 -5.08
N ALA A 106 -11.21 2.62 -4.88
CA ALA A 106 -11.60 1.69 -5.92
C ALA A 106 -12.99 2.02 -6.50
N LEU A 107 -13.97 2.36 -5.66
CA LEU A 107 -15.28 2.84 -6.10
C LEU A 107 -15.16 4.13 -6.91
N GLY A 108 -14.28 5.03 -6.47
CA GLY A 108 -13.98 6.27 -7.19
C GLY A 108 -13.41 6.03 -8.58
N ILE A 109 -12.50 5.05 -8.71
CA ILE A 109 -11.95 4.58 -9.98
C ILE A 109 -13.05 3.98 -10.87
N LEU A 110 -13.91 3.12 -10.31
CA LEU A 110 -14.99 2.48 -11.06
C LEU A 110 -16.00 3.51 -11.60
N ARG A 111 -16.29 4.55 -10.82
CA ARG A 111 -17.23 5.61 -11.21
C ARG A 111 -16.65 6.57 -12.23
N ALA A 112 -15.36 6.89 -12.13
CA ALA A 112 -14.73 7.83 -13.05
C ALA A 112 -14.52 7.23 -14.45
N HIS A 113 -14.49 5.89 -14.58
CA HIS A 113 -14.23 5.18 -15.83
C HIS A 113 -12.92 5.57 -16.55
N VAL A 114 -12.02 6.31 -15.89
CA VAL A 114 -10.74 6.76 -16.43
C VAL A 114 -9.71 5.63 -16.46
N PHE A 115 -9.74 4.74 -15.47
CA PHE A 115 -8.80 3.63 -15.35
C PHE A 115 -9.49 2.28 -15.63
N PRO A 116 -8.72 1.26 -16.05
CA PRO A 116 -9.26 -0.08 -16.24
C PRO A 116 -9.89 -0.64 -14.98
N ARG A 117 -11.03 -1.32 -15.11
CA ARG A 117 -11.79 -1.87 -13.96
C ARG A 117 -10.97 -2.83 -13.10
N TRP A 118 -9.95 -3.49 -13.67
CA TRP A 118 -9.11 -4.43 -12.94
C TRP A 118 -8.29 -3.76 -11.82
N THR A 119 -7.91 -2.48 -11.96
CA THR A 119 -7.12 -1.80 -10.90
C THR A 119 -7.95 -1.59 -9.65
N ALA A 120 -9.23 -1.25 -9.80
CA ALA A 120 -10.16 -1.14 -8.69
C ALA A 120 -10.37 -2.50 -7.99
N TRP A 121 -10.58 -3.57 -8.76
CA TRP A 121 -10.71 -4.92 -8.19
C TRP A 121 -9.44 -5.39 -7.49
N ALA A 122 -8.26 -5.08 -8.04
CA ALA A 122 -6.98 -5.38 -7.43
C ALA A 122 -6.80 -4.66 -6.08
N LEU A 123 -7.18 -3.37 -5.99
CA LEU A 123 -7.14 -2.62 -4.73
C LEU A 123 -8.07 -3.22 -3.67
N ILE A 124 -9.32 -3.53 -4.04
CA ILE A 124 -10.29 -4.16 -3.13
C ILE A 124 -9.76 -5.52 -2.64
N ALA A 125 -9.31 -6.37 -3.58
CA ALA A 125 -8.77 -7.68 -3.24
C ALA A 125 -7.52 -7.58 -2.35
N SER A 126 -6.62 -6.63 -2.61
CA SER A 126 -5.44 -6.41 -1.77
C SER A 126 -5.82 -6.04 -0.33
N ALA A 127 -6.81 -5.15 -0.17
CA ALA A 127 -7.26 -4.73 1.16
C ALA A 127 -7.94 -5.86 1.93
N ILE A 128 -8.77 -6.66 1.25
CA ILE A 128 -9.38 -7.85 1.86
C ILE A 128 -8.31 -8.86 2.27
N LEU A 129 -7.35 -9.16 1.39
CA LEU A 129 -6.25 -10.09 1.70
C LEU A 129 -5.42 -9.62 2.89
N LEU A 130 -5.18 -8.31 3.03
CA LEU A 130 -4.46 -7.77 4.18
C LEU A 130 -5.23 -8.00 5.49
N VAL A 131 -6.55 -7.76 5.48
CA VAL A 131 -7.41 -8.03 6.65
C VAL A 131 -7.42 -9.53 6.97
N VAL A 132 -7.54 -10.39 5.97
CA VAL A 132 -7.49 -11.85 6.16
C VAL A 132 -6.15 -12.28 6.74
N ALA A 133 -5.02 -11.74 6.24
CA ALA A 133 -3.69 -12.04 6.77
C ALA A 133 -3.57 -11.65 8.25
N PHE A 134 -4.20 -10.55 8.67
CA PHE A 134 -4.17 -10.07 10.03
C PHE A 134 -4.96 -10.96 11.01
N PHE A 135 -6.14 -11.44 10.61
CA PHE A 135 -7.00 -12.27 11.45
C PHE A 135 -6.76 -13.78 11.33
N ALA A 136 -5.87 -14.20 10.43
CA ALA A 136 -5.57 -15.62 10.23
C ALA A 136 -4.98 -16.27 11.51
N PRO A 137 -5.38 -17.51 11.85
CA PRO A 137 -4.81 -18.24 12.99
C PRO A 137 -3.28 -18.35 12.86
N GLY A 138 -2.55 -17.92 13.90
CA GLY A 138 -1.09 -17.87 13.89
C GLY A 138 -0.48 -16.60 13.28
N ALA A 139 -1.28 -15.60 12.93
CA ALA A 139 -0.78 -14.26 12.65
C ALA A 139 -0.17 -13.60 13.90
N PRO A 140 0.88 -12.77 13.76
CA PRO A 140 1.62 -12.43 12.53
C PRO A 140 2.79 -13.38 12.19
N ALA A 141 3.06 -14.42 12.99
CA ALA A 141 4.29 -15.21 12.90
C ALA A 141 4.22 -16.46 11.97
N GLY A 142 3.06 -16.74 11.37
CA GLY A 142 2.86 -17.88 10.48
C GLY A 142 3.34 -17.63 9.05
N ALA A 143 3.83 -18.68 8.39
CA ALA A 143 4.23 -18.62 6.97
C ALA A 143 3.06 -18.25 6.03
N ILE A 144 1.85 -18.75 6.33
CA ILE A 144 0.66 -18.47 5.53
C ILE A 144 0.29 -16.96 5.59
N PRO A 145 0.09 -16.34 6.78
CA PRO A 145 -0.11 -14.90 6.89
C PRO A 145 0.95 -14.06 6.16
N ALA A 146 2.23 -14.46 6.25
CA ALA A 146 3.32 -13.75 5.57
C ALA A 146 3.19 -13.79 4.04
N ILE A 147 2.86 -14.95 3.47
CA ILE A 147 2.62 -15.10 2.02
C ILE A 147 1.40 -14.27 1.60
N VAL A 148 0.30 -14.34 2.35
CA VAL A 148 -0.93 -13.58 2.04
C VAL A 148 -0.68 -12.08 2.08
N SER A 149 0.06 -11.60 3.09
CA SER A 149 0.48 -10.20 3.19
C SER A 149 1.36 -9.78 2.01
N ALA A 150 2.36 -10.59 1.65
CA ALA A 150 3.22 -10.30 0.49
C ALA A 150 2.42 -10.22 -0.82
N VAL A 151 1.50 -11.15 -1.05
CA VAL A 151 0.62 -11.13 -2.24
C VAL A 151 -0.28 -9.90 -2.24
N SER A 152 -0.86 -9.53 -1.09
CA SER A 152 -1.64 -8.30 -0.94
C SER A 152 -0.82 -7.06 -1.32
N THR A 153 0.40 -6.93 -0.78
CA THR A 153 1.29 -5.81 -1.08
C THR A 153 1.65 -5.74 -2.55
N LEU A 154 2.00 -6.87 -3.17
CA LEU A 154 2.32 -6.93 -4.61
C LEU A 154 1.13 -6.53 -5.47
N LEU A 155 -0.08 -6.97 -5.12
CA LEU A 155 -1.30 -6.65 -5.85
C LEU A 155 -1.64 -5.16 -5.73
N SER A 156 -1.50 -4.58 -4.53
CA SER A 156 -1.68 -3.14 -4.29
C SER A 156 -0.65 -2.32 -5.08
N ALA A 157 0.63 -2.71 -5.02
CA ALA A 157 1.70 -2.05 -5.75
C ALA A 157 1.49 -2.12 -7.27
N ALA A 158 1.10 -3.28 -7.81
CA ALA A 158 0.80 -3.44 -9.23
C ALA A 158 -0.34 -2.52 -9.69
N ALA A 159 -1.41 -2.41 -8.89
CA ALA A 159 -2.52 -1.51 -9.19
C ALA A 159 -2.08 -0.04 -9.21
N LEU A 160 -1.28 0.38 -8.22
CA LEU A 160 -0.80 1.76 -8.09
C LEU A 160 0.23 2.13 -9.17
N VAL A 161 1.16 1.23 -9.47
CA VAL A 161 2.14 1.40 -10.57
C VAL A 161 1.41 1.55 -11.90
N TRP A 162 0.37 0.75 -12.14
CA TRP A 162 -0.42 0.88 -13.36
C TRP A 162 -1.16 2.22 -13.46
N ILE A 163 -1.74 2.68 -12.34
CA ILE A 163 -2.37 4.01 -12.29
C ILE A 163 -1.34 5.10 -12.58
N GLY A 164 -0.17 5.05 -11.94
CA GLY A 164 0.93 5.99 -12.20
C GLY A 164 1.40 5.96 -13.66
N TYR A 165 1.51 4.77 -14.25
CA TYR A 165 1.86 4.59 -15.66
C TYR A 165 0.82 5.22 -16.60
N MET A 166 -0.47 5.07 -16.31
CA MET A 166 -1.54 5.71 -17.09
C MET A 166 -1.52 7.24 -16.96
N LEU A 167 -1.21 7.76 -15.78
CA LEU A 167 -1.06 9.21 -15.54
C LEU A 167 0.16 9.80 -16.25
N ALA A 168 1.23 9.02 -16.41
CA ALA A 168 2.45 9.45 -17.09
C ALA A 168 2.31 9.52 -18.63
N ARG A 169 1.27 8.91 -19.21
CA ARG A 169 1.03 8.95 -20.65
C ARG A 169 0.54 10.36 -21.05
N PRO A 170 1.25 11.08 -21.93
CA PRO A 170 0.83 12.42 -22.36
C PRO A 170 -0.52 12.35 -23.09
N ALA A 171 -1.48 13.18 -22.66
CA ALA A 171 -2.75 13.35 -23.37
C ALA A 171 -2.55 13.77 -24.84
N SER A 172 -1.43 14.46 -25.13
CA SER A 172 -1.04 14.92 -26.46
C SER A 172 -0.66 13.81 -27.45
N ALA A 173 -0.20 12.65 -26.96
CA ALA A 173 0.13 11.52 -27.85
C ALA A 173 -1.14 10.92 -28.48
N ILE A 174 -2.26 10.96 -27.76
CA ILE A 174 -3.55 10.46 -28.25
C ILE A 174 -4.15 11.42 -29.27
N SER A 175 -4.07 12.74 -29.03
CA SER A 175 -4.56 13.73 -30.00
C SER A 175 -3.76 13.72 -31.31
N ALA A 176 -2.43 13.54 -31.23
CA ALA A 176 -1.59 13.44 -32.42
C ALA A 176 -1.92 12.19 -33.26
N GLN A 177 -2.16 11.04 -32.62
CA GLN A 177 -2.59 9.82 -33.33
C GLN A 177 -3.97 9.95 -33.97
N LEU A 178 -4.89 10.68 -33.34
CA LEU A 178 -6.22 10.94 -33.90
C LEU A 178 -6.16 11.91 -35.09
N GLU A 179 -5.34 12.95 -35.02
CA GLU A 179 -5.12 13.86 -36.16
C GLU A 179 -4.46 13.14 -37.34
N GLU A 180 -3.51 12.25 -37.09
CA GLU A 180 -2.84 11.47 -38.14
C GLU A 180 -3.80 10.47 -38.79
N ALA A 181 -4.66 9.81 -38.00
CA ALA A 181 -5.70 8.92 -38.52
C ALA A 181 -6.81 9.64 -39.29
N GLN A 182 -7.04 10.94 -39.05
CA GLN A 182 -8.01 11.76 -39.79
C GLN A 182 -7.45 12.33 -41.10
N ARG A 183 -6.13 12.28 -41.29
CA ARG A 183 -5.45 12.78 -42.50
C ARG A 183 -5.21 11.70 -43.56
N GLY A 184 -5.39 10.43 -43.23
CA GLY A 184 -5.31 9.30 -44.16
C GLY A 184 -6.69 8.85 -44.61
#